data_AF-A0A6V7JD08-F1
#
_entry.id   AF-A0A6V7JD08-F1
#
_cell.length_a   1.000
_cell.length_b   1.000
_cell.length_c   1.000
_cell.angle_alpha   90.00
_cell.angle_beta   90.00
_cell.angle_gamma   90.00
#
_symmetry.space_group_name_H-M   'P 1'
#
loop_
_entity.id
_entity.type
_entity.pdbx_description
1 polymer ?
#
loop_
_entity_poly.entity_id
_entity_poly.type
_entity_poly.pdbx_seq_one_letter_code
_entity_poly.pdbx_strand_id
1 'polypeptide(L)' 'MLRVSSGEGGSFFNADKRKKQVTLVDPSAGQSSTVEDRRPAVAAPKMFAFDAIFTEEDSQ' A
#
# COMPACT_ATOMS: atom_id res chain seq x y z
N MET A 1 3.70 4.53 -15.38
CA MET A 1 4.91 4.20 -14.57
C MET A 1 4.77 4.87 -13.22
N LEU A 2 5.10 4.17 -12.12
CA LEU A 2 5.01 4.71 -10.76
C LEU A 2 6.40 5.01 -10.20
N ARG A 3 6.60 6.22 -9.66
CA ARG A 3 7.80 6.59 -8.90
C ARG A 3 7.48 6.58 -7.41
N VAL A 4 8.32 5.90 -6.63
CA VAL A 4 8.15 5.73 -5.18
C VAL A 4 9.29 6.43 -4.44
N SER A 5 8.93 7.25 -3.43
CA SER A 5 9.85 7.92 -2.51
C SER A 5 9.47 7.61 -1.07
N SER A 6 10.45 7.39 -0.19
CA SER A 6 10.21 7.02 1.21
C SER A 6 10.06 8.29 2.05
N GLY A 7 8.84 8.65 2.46
CA GLY A 7 8.59 9.75 3.40
C GLY A 7 8.79 9.31 4.86
N GLU A 8 9.11 10.25 5.76
CA GLU A 8 9.39 9.98 7.19
C GLU A 8 8.19 9.44 8.01
N GLY A 9 7.00 9.29 7.42
CA GLY A 9 5.86 8.63 8.04
C GLY A 9 5.81 7.15 7.62
N GLY A 10 5.80 6.23 8.59
CA GLY A 10 5.90 4.78 8.40
C GLY A 10 5.15 4.20 7.19
N SER A 11 5.67 3.13 6.61
CA SER A 11 5.20 2.58 5.33
C SER A 11 3.73 2.17 5.32
N PHE A 12 2.85 3.08 4.90
CA PHE A 12 1.44 2.81 4.57
C PHE A 12 1.28 2.07 3.25
N PHE A 13 2.36 1.93 2.48
CA PHE A 13 2.34 1.16 1.26
C PHE A 13 3.66 0.38 1.09
N ASN A 14 3.59 -0.72 0.36
CA ASN A 14 4.72 -1.55 0.00
C ASN A 14 4.80 -1.65 -1.53
N ALA A 15 5.97 -1.47 -2.11
CA ALA A 15 6.20 -1.61 -3.55
C ALA A 15 7.06 -2.85 -3.82
N ASP A 16 6.52 -3.78 -4.61
CA ASP A 16 7.22 -4.98 -5.07
C ASP A 16 7.54 -4.83 -6.56
N LYS A 17 8.76 -4.38 -6.85
CA LYS A 17 9.24 -4.19 -8.23
C LYS A 17 9.27 -5.49 -9.02
N ARG A 18 9.53 -6.64 -8.37
CA ARG A 18 9.55 -7.95 -9.04
C ARG A 18 8.15 -8.34 -9.50
N LYS A 19 7.15 -8.12 -8.66
CA LYS A 19 5.73 -8.35 -8.98
C LYS A 19 5.10 -7.21 -9.77
N LYS A 20 5.84 -6.11 -9.98
CA LYS A 20 5.34 -4.86 -10.54
C LYS A 20 4.03 -4.42 -9.88
N GLN A 21 3.97 -4.55 -8.55
CA GLN A 21 2.77 -4.29 -7.78
C GLN A 21 3.06 -3.32 -6.63
N VAL A 22 2.08 -2.48 -6.28
CA VAL A 22 2.04 -1.73 -5.03
C VAL A 22 0.86 -2.15 -4.19
N THR A 23 1.10 -2.30 -2.90
CA THR A 23 0.12 -2.68 -1.89
C THR A 23 -0.06 -1.52 -0.92
N LEU A 24 -1.26 -0.95 -0.86
CA LEU A 24 -1.62 0.11 0.07
C LEU A 24 -2.34 -0.51 1.28
N VAL A 25 -1.86 -0.17 2.48
CA VAL A 25 -2.45 -0.52 3.77
C VAL A 25 -3.01 0.76 4.36
N ASP A 26 -4.33 0.81 4.49
CA ASP A 26 -5.00 1.94 5.11
C ASP A 26 -4.84 1.87 6.65
N PRO A 27 -4.21 2.85 7.31
CA PRO A 27 -3.99 2.82 8.76
C PRO A 27 -5.27 3.11 9.56
N SER A 28 -6.26 3.77 8.95
CA SER A 28 -7.58 4.03 9.55
C SER A 28 -8.53 2.83 9.53
N ALA A 29 -8.21 1.79 8.75
CA ALA A 29 -8.97 0.57 8.63
C ALA A 29 -9.26 -0.14 9.95
N GLY A 30 -8.40 0.03 10.96
CA GLY A 30 -8.61 -0.52 12.31
C GLY A 30 -9.61 0.25 13.18
N GLN A 31 -10.09 1.42 12.74
CA GLN A 31 -10.92 2.33 13.55
C GLN A 31 -12.41 2.31 13.17
N SER A 32 -12.78 1.72 12.04
CA SER A 32 -14.17 1.60 11.58
C SER A 32 -14.84 0.31 12.07
N SER A 33 -14.86 0.09 13.39
CA SER A 33 -15.77 -0.87 14.00
C SER A 33 -17.04 -0.15 14.46
N THR A 34 -17.92 0.20 13.52
CA THR A 34 -19.32 0.45 13.85
C THR A 34 -19.96 -0.89 14.16
N VAL A 35 -20.46 -0.95 15.40
CA VAL A 35 -21.24 -1.98 16.07
C VAL A 35 -22.20 -2.70 15.10
N GLU A 36 -22.34 -4.03 15.30
CA GLU A 36 -23.26 -4.97 14.62
C GLU A 36 -22.64 -5.85 13.51
N ASP A 37 -22.09 -6.97 13.99
CA ASP A 37 -22.18 -8.28 13.33
C ASP A 37 -21.48 -8.49 11.97
N ARG A 38 -20.27 -7.99 11.73
CA ARG A 38 -19.42 -8.52 10.63
C ARG A 38 -17.97 -8.56 11.07
N ARG A 39 -17.30 -9.68 10.75
CA ARG A 39 -15.88 -10.04 10.95
C ARG A 39 -14.92 -8.86 11.14
N PRO A 40 -13.84 -8.97 11.96
CA PRO A 40 -12.86 -7.90 12.15
C PRO A 40 -12.48 -7.31 10.79
N ALA A 41 -12.93 -6.08 10.54
CA ALA A 41 -12.76 -5.41 9.26
C ALA A 41 -11.34 -4.85 9.20
N VAL A 42 -10.33 -5.72 9.30
CA VAL A 42 -8.99 -5.36 8.83
C VAL A 42 -9.17 -5.07 7.36
N ALA A 43 -9.14 -3.80 6.96
CA ALA A 43 -9.33 -3.47 5.55
C ALA A 43 -8.29 -4.23 4.75
N ALA A 44 -8.78 -5.03 3.80
CA ALA A 44 -7.90 -5.81 2.96
C ALA A 44 -6.93 -4.85 2.23
N PRO A 45 -5.64 -5.19 2.18
CA PRO A 45 -4.66 -4.33 1.52
C PRO A 45 -5.04 -4.16 0.04
N LYS A 46 -5.01 -2.92 -0.45
CA LYS A 46 -5.38 -2.61 -1.83
C LYS A 46 -4.18 -2.76 -2.74
N MET A 47 -4.30 -3.61 -3.76
CA MET A 47 -3.21 -3.95 -4.68
C MET A 47 -3.40 -3.25 -6.03
N PHE A 48 -2.31 -2.68 -6.56
CA PHE A 48 -2.24 -2.00 -7.84
C PHE A 48 -1.10 -2.58 -8.66
N ALA A 49 -1.37 -3.02 -9.88
CA ALA A 49 -0.35 -3.49 -10.81
C ALA A 49 0.10 -2.36 -11.75
N PHE A 50 1.37 -2.38 -12.16
CA PHE A 50 1.96 -1.37 -13.03
C PHE A 50 2.86 -2.04 -14.09
N ASP A 51 3.07 -1.37 -15.22
CA ASP A 51 4.02 -1.85 -16.23
C ASP A 51 5.48 -1.75 -15.76
N ALA A 52 5.78 -0.71 -14.97
CA ALA A 52 7.08 -0.48 -14.35
C ALA A 52 6.97 0.37 -13.07
N ILE A 53 7.83 0.04 -12.10
CA ILE A 53 7.96 0.69 -10.79
C ILE A 53 9.41 1.14 -10.62
N PHE A 54 9.60 2.42 -10.28
CA PHE A 54 10.91 3.03 -10.08
C PHE A 54 11.05 3.53 -8.64
N THR A 55 12.26 3.38 -8.11
CA THR A 55 12.67 3.82 -6.76
C THR A 55 13.73 4.89 -6.88
N GLU A 56 14.02 5.62 -5.81
CA GLU A 56 15.06 6.66 -5.81
C GLU A 56 16.47 6.11 -6.10
N GLU A 57 16.70 4.81 -5.86
CA GLU A 57 17.94 4.12 -6.22
C GLU A 57 18.03 3.75 -7.72
N ASP A 58 16.91 3.78 -8.44
CA ASP A 58 16.93 3.59 -9.89
C ASP A 58 17.48 4.88 -10.52
N SER A 59 18.54 4.75 -11.31
CA SER A 59 19.08 5.87 -12.09
C SER A 59 18.02 6.38 -13.08
N GLN A 60 17.88 7.70 -13.16
CA GLN A 60 16.87 8.39 -13.97
C GLN A 60 17.22 8.42 -15.46
#